data_AF-A0A9D1GDJ5-F1
#
_entry.id   AF-A0A9D1GDJ5-F1
#
_cell.length_a   1.000
_cell.length_b   1.000
_cell.length_c   1.000
_cell.angle_alpha   90.00
_cell.angle_beta   90.00
_cell.angle_gamma   90.00
#
_symmetry.space_group_name_H-M   'P 1'
#
loop_
_entity.id
_entity.type
_entity.pdbx_description
1 polymer ?
#
loop_
_entity_poly.entity_id
_entity_poly.type
_entity_poly.pdbx_seq_one_letter_code
_entity_poly.pdbx_strand_id
1 'polypeptide(L)'
;MKDKIIYINYKEKSYPLAFTLNVMEALQEKYGSIDDWASKIDNKDGKEPNIKDIKYSLWLMINEGIEMQNEDNDEKMETVDLNKVGRIITAFGLSNTSENIKNLIIDSTKVDSTKNV
;
A
#
# COMPACT_ATOMS: atom_id res chain seq x y z
N MET A 1 -15.64 1.40 -0.62
CA MET A 1 -14.24 1.56 -0.18
C MET A 1 -14.17 2.85 0.58
N LYS A 2 -13.51 2.88 1.75
CA LYS A 2 -13.25 4.14 2.46
C LYS A 2 -11.88 4.65 2.03
N ASP A 3 -11.77 5.96 1.79
CA ASP A 3 -10.52 6.65 1.53
C ASP A 3 -9.71 6.72 2.84
N LYS A 4 -9.07 5.60 3.19
CA LYS A 4 -8.29 5.48 4.41
C LYS A 4 -6.81 5.61 4.08
N ILE A 5 -6.19 6.63 4.66
CA ILE A 5 -4.74 6.81 4.66
C ILE A 5 -4.19 6.27 5.98
N ILE A 6 -3.17 5.42 5.91
CA ILE A 6 -2.31 5.08 7.05
C ILE A 6 -0.92 5.67 6.83
N TYR A 7 -0.11 5.78 7.88
CA TYR A 7 1.22 6.40 7.77
C TYR A 7 2.33 5.42 8.17
N ILE A 8 3.42 5.46 7.40
CA ILE A 8 4.65 4.74 7.67
C ILE A 8 5.78 5.76 7.93
N ASN A 9 6.40 5.69 9.11
CA ASN A 9 7.42 6.64 9.56
C ASN A 9 8.85 6.24 9.16
N TYR A 10 9.38 6.79 8.06
CA TYR A 10 10.75 6.54 7.65
C TYR A 10 11.64 7.74 7.92
N LYS A 11 12.59 7.57 8.85
CA LYS A 11 13.40 8.67 9.41
C LYS A 11 12.46 9.71 10.05
N GLU A 12 12.68 10.99 9.78
CA GLU A 12 11.87 12.10 10.30
C GLU A 12 10.65 12.44 9.42
N LYS A 13 10.26 11.54 8.51
CA LYS A 13 9.13 11.75 7.59
C LYS A 13 8.08 10.65 7.73
N SER A 14 6.81 11.07 7.70
CA SER A 14 5.66 10.16 7.64
C SER A 14 5.19 10.06 6.19
N TYR A 15 5.18 8.84 5.65
CA TYR A 15 4.72 8.58 4.29
C TYR A 15 3.27 8.08 4.33
N PRO A 16 2.32 8.74 3.66
CA PRO A 16 0.95 8.26 3.56
C PRO A 16 0.89 7.01 2.68
N LEU A 17 0.02 6.07 3.02
CA LEU A 17 -0.32 4.91 2.22
C LEU A 17 -1.82 4.88 2.04
N ALA A 18 -2.26 4.78 0.79
CA ALA A 18 -3.65 4.59 0.43
C ALA A 18 -3.81 3.35 -0.46
N PHE A 19 -4.92 2.63 -0.29
CA PHE A 19 -5.31 1.54 -1.17
C PHE A 19 -6.66 1.86 -1.79
N THR A 20 -6.61 2.59 -2.91
CA THR A 20 -7.77 3.10 -3.64
C THR A 20 -8.09 2.23 -4.86
N LEU A 21 -9.14 2.60 -5.60
CA LEU A 21 -9.45 1.98 -6.88
C LEU A 21 -8.32 2.15 -7.91
N ASN A 22 -7.59 3.27 -7.91
CA ASN A 22 -6.45 3.50 -8.80
C ASN A 22 -5.32 2.49 -8.52
N VAL A 23 -5.04 2.25 -7.24
CA VAL A 23 -4.05 1.24 -6.83
C VAL A 23 -4.52 -0.16 -7.23
N MET A 24 -5.80 -0.48 -7.01
CA MET A 24 -6.36 -1.77 -7.41
C MET A 24 -6.29 -1.98 -8.92
N GLU A 25 -6.65 -0.98 -9.72
CA GLU A 25 -6.58 -1.03 -11.17
C GLU A 25 -5.15 -1.29 -11.65
N ALA A 26 -4.18 -0.50 -11.17
CA ALA A 26 -2.77 -0.68 -11.53
C ALA A 26 -2.22 -2.07 -11.16
N LEU A 27 -2.69 -2.64 -10.04
CA LEU A 27 -2.36 -4.02 -9.66
C LEU A 27 -3.02 -5.03 -10.60
N GLN A 28 -4.30 -4.86 -10.93
CA GLN A 28 -5.00 -5.76 -11.86
C GLN A 28 -4.39 -5.71 -13.26
N GLU A 29 -4.01 -4.55 -13.76
CA GLU A 29 -3.34 -4.42 -15.07
C GLU A 29 -2.03 -5.21 -15.11
N LYS A 30 -1.28 -5.23 -14.00
CA LYS A 30 0.01 -5.91 -13.93
C LYS A 30 -0.08 -7.40 -13.64
N TYR A 31 -1.02 -7.82 -12.79
CA TYR A 31 -1.10 -9.18 -12.25
C TYR A 31 -2.30 -9.97 -12.77
N GLY A 32 -3.24 -9.33 -13.48
CA GLY A 32 -4.49 -9.91 -13.98
C GLY A 32 -5.64 -9.81 -12.98
N SER A 33 -5.39 -10.11 -11.71
CA SER A 33 -6.38 -10.00 -10.63
C SER A 33 -5.74 -9.61 -9.30
N ILE A 34 -6.57 -9.12 -8.36
CA ILE A 34 -6.12 -8.83 -6.99
C ILE A 34 -5.72 -10.14 -6.27
N ASP A 35 -6.37 -11.26 -6.56
CA ASP A 35 -6.02 -12.56 -5.96
C ASP A 35 -4.64 -13.05 -6.44
N ASP A 36 -4.37 -12.93 -7.74
CA ASP A 36 -3.06 -13.29 -8.31
C ASP A 36 -1.96 -12.42 -7.73
N TRP A 37 -2.20 -11.11 -7.60
CA TRP A 37 -1.29 -10.20 -6.92
C TRP A 37 -1.07 -10.60 -5.45
N ALA A 38 -2.14 -10.84 -4.69
CA ALA A 38 -2.05 -11.19 -3.28
C ALA A 38 -1.20 -12.45 -3.07
N SER A 39 -1.31 -13.43 -3.98
CA SER A 39 -0.50 -14.65 -3.98
C SER A 39 1.01 -14.40 -4.13
N LYS A 40 1.44 -13.28 -4.74
CA LYS A 40 2.86 -12.93 -4.91
C LYS A 40 3.47 -12.29 -3.67
N ILE A 41 2.67 -11.58 -2.89
CA ILE A 41 3.14 -10.79 -1.74
C ILE A 41 2.85 -11.47 -0.39
N ASP A 42 2.01 -12.50 -0.38
CA ASP A 42 1.70 -13.31 0.79
C ASP A 42 2.66 -14.52 0.90
N ASN A 43 2.99 -14.95 2.11
CA ASN A 43 3.89 -16.10 2.35
C ASN A 43 3.14 -17.42 2.62
N LYS A 44 1.81 -17.46 2.39
CA LYS A 44 0.90 -18.51 2.86
C LYS A 44 1.33 -19.96 2.59
N ASP A 45 2.13 -20.19 1.55
CA ASP A 45 2.59 -21.54 1.16
C ASP A 45 4.05 -21.83 1.54
N GLY A 46 4.68 -21.04 2.43
CA GLY A 46 6.10 -21.14 2.75
C GLY A 46 7.02 -20.71 1.60
N LYS A 47 6.46 -20.17 0.52
CA LYS A 47 7.19 -19.55 -0.58
C LYS A 47 7.64 -18.15 -0.17
N GLU A 48 8.87 -17.82 -0.55
CA GLU A 48 9.40 -16.48 -0.34
C GLU A 48 8.54 -15.46 -1.11
N PRO A 49 8.05 -14.41 -0.44
CA PRO A 49 7.31 -13.34 -1.11
C PRO A 49 8.18 -12.68 -2.18
N ASN A 50 7.58 -12.31 -3.31
CA ASN A 50 8.32 -11.61 -4.35
C ASN A 50 8.60 -10.17 -3.92
N ILE A 51 9.85 -9.89 -3.56
CA ILE A 51 10.29 -8.57 -3.11
C ILE A 51 10.04 -7.47 -4.14
N LYS A 52 10.13 -7.78 -5.44
CA LYS A 52 9.86 -6.82 -6.51
C LYS A 52 8.39 -6.43 -6.52
N ASP A 53 7.49 -7.38 -6.26
CA ASP A 53 6.06 -7.16 -6.23
C ASP A 53 5.64 -6.40 -4.96
N ILE A 54 6.21 -6.74 -3.80
CA ILE A 54 6.03 -5.97 -2.55
C ILE A 54 6.48 -4.53 -2.74
N LYS A 55 7.68 -4.32 -3.29
CA LYS A 55 8.23 -2.99 -3.51
C LYS A 55 7.39 -2.16 -4.48
N TYR A 56 6.85 -2.80 -5.53
CA TYR A 56 5.95 -2.14 -6.47
C TYR A 56 4.59 -1.79 -5.84
N SER A 57 4.03 -2.70 -5.05
CA SER A 57 2.74 -2.48 -4.38
C SER A 57 2.81 -1.33 -3.39
N LEU A 58 3.85 -1.32 -2.56
CA LEU A 58 4.08 -0.24 -1.60
C LEU A 58 4.38 1.09 -2.29
N TRP A 59 5.05 1.06 -3.45
CA TRP A 59 5.29 2.25 -4.27
C TRP A 59 3.98 2.85 -4.80
N LEU A 60 3.07 2.04 -5.33
CA LEU A 60 1.74 2.49 -5.75
C LEU A 60 0.98 3.12 -4.57
N MET A 61 0.91 2.40 -3.44
CA MET A 61 0.15 2.86 -2.27
C MET A 61 0.70 4.17 -1.67
N ILE A 62 2.03 4.32 -1.63
CA ILE A 62 2.65 5.54 -1.11
C ILE A 62 2.37 6.72 -2.03
N ASN A 63 2.55 6.55 -3.33
CA ASN A 63 2.36 7.67 -4.26
C ASN A 63 0.89 8.08 -4.37
N GLU A 64 -0.04 7.13 -4.37
CA GLU A 64 -1.47 7.44 -4.27
C GLU A 64 -1.78 8.23 -2.99
N GLY A 65 -1.25 7.79 -1.85
CA GLY A 65 -1.46 8.50 -0.58
C GLY A 65 -0.87 9.92 -0.59
N ILE A 66 0.28 10.11 -1.26
CA ILE A 66 0.91 11.42 -1.45
C ILE A 66 0.04 12.30 -2.34
N GLU A 67 -0.46 11.77 -3.45
CA GLU A 67 -1.34 12.49 -4.37
C GLU A 67 -2.62 12.94 -3.66
N MET A 68 -3.29 12.03 -2.92
CA MET A 68 -4.46 12.37 -2.12
C MET A 68 -4.17 13.46 -1.07
N GLN A 69 -3.07 13.35 -0.32
CA GLN A 69 -2.67 14.41 0.62
C GLN A 69 -2.38 15.73 -0.09
N ASN A 70 -1.78 15.66 -1.26
CA ASN A 70 -1.47 16.83 -2.05
C ASN A 70 -2.73 17.48 -2.63
N GLU A 71 -3.91 16.86 -2.66
CA GLU A 71 -5.15 17.54 -3.08
C GLU A 71 -5.60 18.55 -2.02
N ASP A 72 -5.47 18.19 -0.74
CA ASP A 72 -6.00 18.96 0.39
C ASP A 72 -5.00 19.92 1.06
N ASN A 73 -3.70 19.76 0.80
CA ASN A 73 -2.65 20.51 1.50
C ASN A 73 -1.93 21.52 0.60
N ASP A 74 -1.63 22.72 1.11
CA ASP A 74 -0.84 23.73 0.39
C ASP A 74 0.63 23.32 0.22
N GLU A 75 1.21 22.69 1.24
CA GLU A 75 2.56 22.12 1.19
C GLU A 75 2.52 20.73 0.55
N LYS A 76 3.15 20.59 -0.62
CA LYS A 76 3.13 19.33 -1.37
C LYS A 76 4.32 18.44 -1.01
N MET A 77 4.05 17.15 -0.86
CA MET A 77 5.08 16.12 -0.77
C MET A 77 5.41 15.59 -2.17
N GLU A 78 6.70 15.41 -2.48
CA GLU A 78 7.13 14.76 -3.71
C GLU A 78 6.89 13.25 -3.66
N THR A 79 6.43 12.68 -4.77
CA THR A 79 6.32 11.22 -4.97
C THR A 79 7.67 10.54 -4.79
N VAL A 80 7.65 9.28 -4.36
CA VAL A 80 8.86 8.48 -4.16
C VAL A 80 9.15 7.56 -5.34
N ASP A 81 10.43 7.20 -5.51
CA ASP A 81 10.85 6.18 -6.45
C ASP A 81 10.92 4.79 -5.80
N LEU A 82 11.03 3.76 -6.64
CA LEU A 82 11.15 2.37 -6.20
C LEU A 82 12.38 2.16 -5.29
N ASN A 83 13.49 2.90 -5.48
CA ASN A 83 14.68 2.75 -4.65
C ASN A 83 14.45 3.24 -3.22
N LYS A 84 13.77 4.39 -3.08
CA LYS A 84 13.34 4.93 -1.80
C LYS A 84 12.42 3.96 -1.08
N VAL A 85 11.45 3.38 -1.78
CA VAL A 85 10.56 2.35 -1.21
C VAL A 85 11.34 1.13 -0.73
N GLY A 86 12.35 0.69 -1.48
CA GLY A 86 13.26 -0.38 -1.02
C GLY A 86 13.95 -0.03 0.30
N ARG A 87 14.48 1.19 0.45
CA ARG A 87 15.10 1.66 1.69
C ARG A 87 14.12 1.78 2.85
N ILE A 88 12.86 2.14 2.57
CA ILE A 88 11.77 2.13 3.55
C ILE A 88 11.57 0.70 4.03
N ILE A 89 11.31 -0.25 3.13
CA ILE A 89 11.11 -1.67 3.49
C ILE A 89 12.28 -2.22 4.30
N THR A 90 13.52 -1.90 3.93
CA THR A 90 14.71 -2.31 4.69
C THR A 90 14.73 -1.79 6.13
N ALA A 91 14.27 -0.55 6.36
CA ALA A 91 14.22 0.02 7.70
C ALA A 91 13.09 -0.57 8.56
N PHE A 92 11.96 -0.93 7.95
CA PHE A 92 10.80 -1.52 8.65
C PHE A 92 10.90 -3.03 8.85
N GLY A 93 11.64 -3.71 7.98
CA GLY A 93 11.58 -5.16 7.84
C GLY A 93 10.42 -5.61 6.95
N LEU A 94 10.67 -6.72 6.25
CA LEU A 94 9.71 -7.27 5.28
C LEU A 94 8.41 -7.73 5.96
N SER A 95 8.50 -8.40 7.10
CA SER A 95 7.33 -8.91 7.84
C SER A 95 6.37 -7.79 8.25
N ASN A 96 6.91 -6.70 8.81
CA ASN A 96 6.10 -5.53 9.20
C ASN A 96 5.47 -4.85 7.97
N THR A 97 6.19 -4.81 6.86
CA THR A 97 5.67 -4.26 5.60
C THR A 97 4.48 -5.08 5.08
N SER A 98 4.62 -6.41 5.03
CA SER A 98 3.56 -7.30 4.58
C SER A 98 2.32 -7.23 5.48
N GLU A 99 2.51 -7.11 6.80
CA GLU A 99 1.39 -6.95 7.75
C GLU A 99 0.66 -5.62 7.56
N ASN A 100 1.39 -4.51 7.40
CA ASN A 100 0.78 -3.21 7.14
C ASN A 100 -0.02 -3.17 5.83
N ILE A 101 0.51 -3.78 4.77
CA ILE A 101 -0.22 -3.94 3.50
C ILE A 101 -1.51 -4.73 3.72
N LYS A 102 -1.44 -5.87 4.41
CA LYS A 102 -2.62 -6.69 4.72
C LYS A 102 -3.67 -5.91 5.52
N ASN A 103 -3.25 -5.21 6.58
CA ASN A 103 -4.15 -4.42 7.42
C ASN A 103 -4.80 -3.28 6.63
N LEU A 104 -4.05 -2.60 5.75
CA LEU A 104 -4.58 -1.56 4.89
C LEU A 104 -5.65 -2.10 3.94
N ILE A 105 -5.41 -3.24 3.28
CA ILE A 105 -6.39 -3.88 2.40
C ILE A 105 -7.65 -4.27 3.18
N ILE A 106 -7.49 -4.92 4.34
CA ILE A 106 -8.63 -5.32 5.18
C ILE A 106 -9.45 -4.09 5.56
N ASP A 107 -8.81 -2.99 5.93
CA ASP A 107 -9.51 -1.78 6.35
C ASP A 107 -10.15 -1.00 5.20
N SER A 108 -9.57 -1.01 4.00
CA SER A 108 -10.16 -0.36 2.81
C SER A 108 -11.32 -1.16 2.21
N THR A 109 -11.30 -2.48 2.35
CA THR A 109 -12.33 -3.42 1.85
C THR A 109 -13.46 -3.68 2.84
N LYS A 110 -13.30 -3.36 4.13
CA LYS A 110 -14.39 -3.36 5.11
C LYS A 110 -15.49 -2.38 4.65
N VAL A 111 -16.60 -2.92 4.19
CA VAL A 111 -17.88 -2.21 4.08
C VAL A 111 -18.48 -2.17 5.48
N ASP A 112 -18.76 -0.99 6.05
CA ASP A 112 -19.42 -0.89 7.36
C ASP A 112 -20.70 -1.74 7.34
N SER A 113 -20.73 -2.83 8.10
CA SER A 113 -21.93 -3.66 8.27
C SER A 113 -22.92 -3.04 9.27
N THR A 114 -22.88 -1.72 9.50
CA THR A 114 -23.75 -1.02 10.43
C THR A 114 -24.28 0.27 9.82
N LYS A 115 -25.42 0.15 9.13
CA LYS A 115 -26.74 0.60 9.64
C LYS A 115 -27.76 0.53 8.50
N ASN A 116 -28.58 -0.52 8.51
CA ASN A 116 -29.96 -0.49 8.03
C ASN A 116 -30.70 -1.71 8.59
N VAL A 117 -31.02 -1.68 9.89
CA VAL A 117 -32.36 -1.92 10.47
C VAL A 117 -32.35 -1.51 11.93
#